data_AF-A0A7Z9HT16-F1
#
_entry.id   AF-A0A7Z9HT16-F1
#
_cell.length_a   1.000
_cell.length_b   1.000
_cell.length_c   1.000
_cell.angle_alpha   90.00
_cell.angle_beta   90.00
_cell.angle_gamma   90.00
#
_symmetry.space_group_name_H-M   'P 1'
#
loop_
_entity.id
_entity.type
_entity.pdbx_description
1 polymer ?
#
loop_
_entity_poly.entity_id
_entity_poly.type
_entity_poly.pdbx_seq_one_letter_code
_entity_poly.pdbx_strand_id
1 'polypeptide(L)'
;MEISERVKATGLVILCLLGLLGFVIVPVLTTTHDLYQERHDLEQRRVKIKASVNKKDAALQQIKIKKKELAESALFYPSVTPALASAQLQKSLTTLITEVGGELSSTQVLAVAKEGPFNKISLSVKLAMDIVSLRKLLYEIDTTTPLLFLTDLTIKQRHKRSSKSRQQTRLEVSLTVAGFMER
;
A
#
# COMPACT_ATOMS: atom_id res chain seq x y z
N MET A 1 53.29 65.59 -44.80
CA MET A 1 52.14 65.58 -43.87
C MET A 1 51.46 64.21 -44.00
N GLU A 2 52.15 63.12 -43.64
CA GLU A 2 51.65 61.73 -43.86
C GLU A 2 51.70 60.85 -42.59
N ILE A 3 52.20 61.38 -41.47
CA ILE A 3 52.42 60.60 -40.24
C ILE A 3 51.11 60.51 -39.43
N SER A 4 50.22 61.51 -39.53
CA SER A 4 48.96 61.56 -38.78
C SER A 4 47.91 60.54 -39.23
N GLU A 5 47.90 60.16 -40.52
CA GLU A 5 46.98 59.15 -41.04
C GLU A 5 47.42 57.73 -40.65
N ARG A 6 48.72 57.47 -40.65
CA ARG A 6 49.28 56.17 -40.24
C ARG A 6 49.04 55.90 -38.77
N VAL A 7 49.18 56.90 -37.88
CA VAL A 7 48.92 56.72 -36.44
C VAL A 7 47.43 56.47 -36.16
N LYS A 8 46.53 57.10 -36.92
CA LYS A 8 45.08 56.82 -36.85
C LYS A 8 44.74 55.41 -37.35
N ALA A 9 45.34 55.00 -38.46
CA ALA A 9 45.16 53.66 -39.01
C ALA A 9 45.71 52.57 -38.07
N THR A 10 46.90 52.77 -37.50
CA THR A 10 47.49 51.83 -36.53
C THR A 10 46.68 51.78 -35.24
N GLY A 11 46.18 52.93 -34.78
CA GLY A 11 45.27 53.00 -33.63
C GLY A 11 43.96 52.24 -33.87
N LEU A 12 43.38 52.37 -35.07
CA LEU A 12 42.17 51.64 -35.46
C LEU A 12 42.41 50.13 -35.55
N VAL A 13 43.55 49.71 -36.12
CA VAL A 13 43.91 48.29 -36.20
C VAL A 13 44.13 47.69 -34.82
N ILE A 14 44.82 48.39 -33.90
CA ILE A 14 45.04 47.94 -32.53
C ILE A 14 43.72 47.85 -31.75
N LEU A 15 42.81 48.82 -31.92
CA LEU A 15 41.49 48.80 -31.32
C LEU A 15 40.65 47.62 -31.84
N CYS A 16 40.71 47.36 -33.15
CA CYS A 16 40.01 46.24 -33.78
C CYS A 16 40.59 44.89 -33.31
N LEU A 17 41.91 44.81 -33.13
CA LEU A 17 42.60 43.61 -32.64
C LEU A 17 42.28 43.34 -31.17
N LEU A 18 42.21 44.38 -30.34
CA LEU A 18 41.77 44.29 -28.93
C LEU A 18 40.29 43.89 -28.82
N GLY A 19 39.42 44.43 -29.68
CA GLY A 19 38.01 44.04 -29.76
C GLY A 19 37.82 42.57 -30.14
N LEU A 20 38.61 42.08 -31.11
CA LEU A 20 38.64 40.67 -31.51
C LEU A 20 39.17 39.77 -30.39
N LEU A 21 40.23 40.18 -29.68
CA LEU A 21 40.73 39.43 -28.53
C LEU A 21 39.68 39.31 -27.42
N GLY A 22 38.96 40.41 -27.12
CA GLY A 22 37.86 40.40 -26.16
C GLY A 22 36.71 39.48 -26.59
N PHE A 23 36.33 39.52 -27.86
CA PHE A 23 35.26 38.69 -28.41
C PHE A 23 35.59 37.18 -28.41
N VAL A 24 36.87 36.81 -28.48
CA VAL A 24 37.31 35.41 -28.41
C VAL A 24 37.51 34.93 -26.95
N ILE A 25 37.93 35.82 -26.05
CA ILE A 25 38.19 35.46 -24.63
C ILE A 25 36.87 35.32 -23.83
N VAL A 26 35.88 36.18 -24.06
CA VAL A 26 34.58 36.15 -23.36
C VAL A 26 33.82 34.80 -23.50
N PRO A 27 33.68 34.18 -24.69
CA PRO A 27 32.93 32.93 -24.83
C PRO A 27 33.65 31.72 -24.19
N VAL A 28 34.97 31.79 -24.02
CA VAL A 28 35.75 30.70 -23.37
C VAL A 28 35.56 30.71 -21.84
N LEU A 29 35.34 31.88 -21.24
CA LEU A 29 35.03 32.01 -19.81
C LEU A 29 33.57 31.68 -19.47
N THR A 30 32.61 31.97 -20.36
CA THR A 30 31.18 31.67 -20.08
C THR A 30 30.82 30.20 -20.29
N THR A 31 31.52 29.47 -21.16
CA THR A 31 31.26 28.03 -21.41
C THR A 31 31.71 27.14 -20.25
N THR A 32 32.50 27.66 -19.31
CA THR A 32 32.99 26.91 -18.13
C THR A 32 32.13 27.11 -16.88
N HIS A 33 31.01 27.84 -16.94
CA HIS A 33 30.05 27.92 -15.83
C HIS A 33 28.84 26.99 -15.96
N ASP A 34 28.54 26.49 -17.17
CA ASP A 34 27.43 25.56 -17.39
C ASP A 34 27.79 24.09 -17.10
N LEU A 35 29.08 23.78 -16.94
CA LEU A 35 29.55 22.41 -16.65
C LEU A 35 29.91 22.15 -15.17
N TYR A 36 29.57 23.08 -14.26
CA TYR A 36 29.74 22.88 -12.81
C TYR A 36 28.42 22.78 -12.03
N GLN A 37 27.28 23.20 -12.59
CA GLN A 37 25.98 23.03 -11.91
C GLN A 37 25.38 21.63 -12.08
N GLU A 38 25.73 20.88 -13.12
CA GLU A 38 25.14 19.55 -13.37
C GLU A 38 25.79 18.41 -12.55
N ARG A 39 26.81 18.70 -11.72
CA ARG A 39 27.48 17.68 -10.89
C ARG A 39 27.01 17.66 -9.44
N HIS A 40 26.37 18.72 -8.93
CA HIS A 40 25.89 18.74 -7.55
C HIS A 40 24.48 18.16 -7.36
N ASP A 41 23.67 18.10 -8.42
CA ASP A 41 22.29 17.58 -8.33
C ASP A 41 22.21 16.04 -8.45
N LEU A 42 23.20 15.43 -9.10
CA LEU A 42 23.29 13.97 -9.26
C LEU A 42 23.77 13.26 -7.98
N GLU A 43 24.62 13.90 -7.17
CA GLU A 43 25.06 13.38 -5.86
C GLU A 43 23.95 13.49 -4.81
N GLN A 44 23.18 14.58 -4.80
CA GLN A 44 22.03 14.73 -3.89
C GLN A 44 20.91 13.72 -4.18
N ARG A 45 20.71 13.34 -5.46
CA ARG A 45 19.79 12.25 -5.84
C ARG A 45 20.25 10.89 -5.33
N ARG A 46 21.57 10.61 -5.32
CA ARG A 46 22.11 9.35 -4.77
C ARG A 46 21.98 9.28 -3.25
N VAL A 47 22.16 10.39 -2.53
CA VAL A 47 21.98 10.44 -1.07
C VAL A 47 20.51 10.27 -0.68
N LYS A 48 19.57 10.90 -1.41
CA LYS A 48 18.12 10.72 -1.17
C LYS A 48 17.64 9.30 -1.47
N ILE A 49 18.20 8.62 -2.47
CA ILE A 49 17.87 7.21 -2.75
C ILE A 49 18.48 6.27 -1.71
N LYS A 50 19.72 6.49 -1.26
CA LYS A 50 20.35 5.68 -0.18
C LYS A 50 19.65 5.85 1.17
N ALA A 51 19.19 7.05 1.52
CA ALA A 51 18.36 7.27 2.70
C ALA A 51 17.02 6.51 2.64
N SER A 52 16.46 6.32 1.45
CA SER A 52 15.28 5.47 1.24
C SER A 52 15.56 3.97 1.34
N VAL A 53 16.81 3.53 1.15
CA VAL A 53 17.20 2.11 1.32
C VAL A 53 17.44 1.78 2.80
N ASN A 54 18.06 2.66 3.59
CA ASN A 54 18.17 2.45 5.05
C ASN A 54 16.81 2.47 5.76
N LYS A 55 15.81 3.16 5.21
CA LYS A 55 14.42 3.07 5.68
C LYS A 55 13.75 1.76 5.31
N LYS A 56 14.16 1.09 4.23
CA LYS A 56 13.65 -0.25 3.88
C LYS A 56 14.17 -1.30 4.84
N ASP A 57 15.45 -1.29 5.18
CA ASP A 57 15.97 -2.27 6.14
C ASP A 57 15.43 -2.04 7.55
N ALA A 58 15.34 -0.78 8.01
CA ALA A 58 14.68 -0.46 9.27
C ALA A 58 13.18 -0.80 9.27
N ALA A 59 12.46 -0.55 8.16
CA ALA A 59 11.06 -0.96 8.03
C ALA A 59 10.91 -2.49 7.95
N LEU A 60 11.81 -3.19 7.27
CA LEU A 60 11.82 -4.66 7.20
C LEU A 60 12.16 -5.27 8.56
N GLN A 61 13.06 -4.67 9.33
CA GLN A 61 13.36 -5.07 10.70
C GLN A 61 12.17 -4.79 11.62
N GLN A 62 11.51 -3.64 11.52
CA GLN A 62 10.28 -3.36 12.27
C GLN A 62 9.14 -4.31 11.88
N ILE A 63 9.01 -4.66 10.60
CA ILE A 63 8.07 -5.68 10.13
C ILE A 63 8.45 -7.05 10.70
N LYS A 64 9.74 -7.41 10.77
CA LYS A 64 10.18 -8.69 11.37
C LYS A 64 9.94 -8.75 12.88
N ILE A 65 10.22 -7.68 13.61
CA ILE A 65 10.00 -7.59 15.06
C ILE A 65 8.50 -7.65 15.35
N LYS A 66 7.69 -6.81 14.68
CA LYS A 66 6.23 -6.89 14.78
C LYS A 66 5.71 -8.27 14.37
N LYS A 67 6.22 -8.88 13.30
CA LYS A 67 5.83 -10.25 12.92
C LYS A 67 6.14 -11.28 14.00
N LYS A 68 7.29 -11.18 14.66
CA LYS A 68 7.68 -12.11 15.73
C LYS A 68 6.81 -11.93 16.98
N GLU A 69 6.56 -10.68 17.37
CA GLU A 69 5.63 -10.35 18.46
C GLU A 69 4.19 -10.77 18.13
N LEU A 70 3.76 -10.60 16.88
CA LEU A 70 2.45 -11.05 16.40
C LEU A 70 2.34 -12.59 16.33
N ALA A 71 3.42 -13.29 15.99
CA ALA A 71 3.45 -14.76 15.93
C ALA A 71 3.42 -15.41 17.33
N GLU A 72 4.01 -14.75 18.33
CA GLU A 72 3.93 -15.16 19.74
C GLU A 72 2.59 -14.78 20.38
N SER A 73 1.88 -13.78 19.84
CA SER A 73 0.51 -13.43 20.24
C SER A 73 -0.51 -14.39 19.61
N ALA A 74 -1.60 -14.70 20.32
CA ALA A 74 -2.70 -15.60 19.88
C ALA A 74 -3.51 -15.09 18.65
N LEU A 75 -2.88 -14.30 17.79
CA LEU A 75 -3.44 -13.65 16.61
C LEU A 75 -3.53 -14.59 15.40
N PHE A 76 -2.79 -15.70 15.37
CA PHE A 76 -2.86 -16.71 14.31
C PHE A 76 -3.45 -18.02 14.80
N TYR A 77 -4.06 -18.79 13.88
CA TYR A 77 -4.58 -20.11 14.21
C TYR A 77 -3.42 -21.09 14.47
N PRO A 78 -3.33 -21.73 15.66
CA PRO A 78 -2.21 -22.61 16.04
C PRO A 78 -2.28 -24.01 15.39
N SER A 79 -3.04 -24.17 14.31
CA SER A 79 -3.40 -25.49 13.78
C SER A 79 -2.28 -26.10 12.93
N VAL A 80 -2.02 -27.40 13.12
CA VAL A 80 -0.96 -28.16 12.44
C VAL A 80 -1.24 -28.38 10.94
N THR A 81 -2.51 -28.33 10.52
CA THR A 81 -2.88 -28.53 9.11
C THR A 81 -3.89 -27.47 8.62
N PRO A 82 -3.88 -27.10 7.32
CA PRO A 82 -4.83 -26.14 6.77
C PRO A 82 -6.30 -26.59 6.85
N ALA A 83 -6.54 -27.91 6.81
CA ALA A 83 -7.89 -28.47 6.99
C ALA A 83 -8.41 -28.24 8.42
N LEU A 84 -7.55 -28.41 9.43
CA LEU A 84 -7.91 -28.18 10.82
C LEU A 84 -8.16 -26.70 11.12
N ALA A 85 -7.31 -25.81 10.59
CA ALA A 85 -7.52 -24.37 10.72
C ALA A 85 -8.81 -23.91 10.04
N SER A 86 -9.13 -24.44 8.85
CA SER A 86 -10.40 -24.19 8.17
C SER A 86 -11.61 -24.62 9.02
N ALA A 87 -11.56 -25.80 9.62
CA ALA A 87 -12.62 -26.31 10.47
C ALA A 87 -12.79 -25.48 11.75
N GLN A 88 -11.69 -25.05 12.37
CA GLN A 88 -11.71 -24.20 13.55
C GLN A 88 -12.27 -22.81 13.25
N LEU A 89 -11.85 -22.20 12.13
CA LEU A 89 -12.39 -20.92 11.66
C LEU A 89 -13.89 -21.04 11.37
N GLN A 90 -14.30 -22.10 10.68
CA GLN A 90 -15.71 -22.37 10.41
C GLN A 90 -16.53 -22.50 11.69
N LYS A 91 -16.04 -23.25 12.68
CA LYS A 91 -16.71 -23.41 13.96
C LYS A 91 -16.84 -22.08 14.70
N SER A 92 -15.74 -21.32 14.80
CA SER A 92 -15.71 -20.01 15.46
C SER A 92 -16.71 -19.04 14.83
N LEU A 93 -16.69 -18.92 13.50
CA LEU A 93 -17.58 -18.02 12.78
C LEU A 93 -19.05 -18.45 12.89
N THR A 94 -19.33 -19.75 12.85
CA THR A 94 -20.69 -20.27 13.04
C THR A 94 -21.21 -19.93 14.43
N THR A 95 -20.40 -20.09 15.48
CA THR A 95 -20.76 -19.73 16.85
C THR A 95 -21.08 -18.24 16.97
N LEU A 96 -20.22 -17.36 16.43
CA LEU A 96 -20.45 -15.91 16.44
C LEU A 96 -21.77 -15.53 15.72
N ILE A 97 -22.04 -16.14 14.58
CA ILE A 97 -23.29 -15.88 13.82
C ILE A 97 -24.51 -16.31 14.64
N THR A 98 -24.47 -17.47 15.28
CA THR A 98 -25.58 -17.96 16.10
C THR A 98 -25.81 -17.14 17.36
N GLU A 99 -24.74 -16.66 18.01
CA GLU A 99 -24.81 -15.84 19.23
C GLU A 99 -25.48 -14.48 18.97
N VAL A 100 -25.21 -13.91 17.79
CA VAL A 100 -25.78 -12.64 17.36
C VAL A 100 -27.20 -12.80 16.75
N GLY A 101 -27.71 -14.04 16.69
CA GLY A 101 -29.07 -14.36 16.21
C GLY A 101 -29.20 -14.41 14.69
N GLY A 102 -28.11 -14.65 13.96
CA GLY A 102 -28.14 -14.84 12.51
C GLY A 102 -28.54 -16.26 12.10
N GLU A 103 -29.25 -16.38 10.99
CA GLU A 103 -29.59 -17.66 10.37
C GLU A 103 -28.58 -18.01 9.28
N LEU A 104 -27.77 -19.03 9.53
CA LEU A 104 -26.80 -19.52 8.57
C LEU A 104 -27.50 -20.25 7.42
N SER A 105 -27.27 -19.81 6.18
CA SER A 105 -27.84 -20.46 4.99
C SER A 105 -26.84 -21.40 4.31
N SER A 106 -25.56 -21.01 4.23
CA SER A 106 -24.52 -21.81 3.58
C SER A 106 -23.14 -21.40 4.07
N THR A 107 -22.23 -22.38 4.11
CA THR A 107 -20.81 -22.14 4.43
C THR A 107 -19.94 -22.93 3.47
N GLN A 108 -18.93 -22.27 2.91
CA GLN A 108 -18.03 -22.85 1.92
C GLN A 108 -16.59 -22.46 2.23
N VAL A 109 -15.76 -23.45 2.53
CA VAL A 109 -14.31 -23.28 2.67
C VAL A 109 -13.72 -23.10 1.26
N LEU A 110 -12.96 -22.03 1.08
CA LEU A 110 -12.25 -21.74 -0.17
C LEU A 110 -10.87 -22.40 -0.15
N ALA A 111 -10.29 -22.58 -1.35
CA ALA A 111 -8.96 -23.16 -1.48
C ALA A 111 -7.91 -22.32 -0.75
N VAL A 112 -7.01 -22.99 -0.04
CA VAL A 112 -5.93 -22.33 0.73
C VAL A 112 -4.94 -21.69 -0.24
N ALA A 113 -4.78 -20.38 -0.14
CA ALA A 113 -3.86 -19.62 -0.97
C ALA A 113 -2.55 -19.38 -0.22
N LYS A 114 -1.42 -19.47 -0.92
CA LYS A 114 -0.11 -19.15 -0.35
C LYS A 114 0.16 -17.66 -0.52
N GLU A 115 0.30 -16.94 0.58
CA GLU A 115 0.62 -15.50 0.58
C GLU A 115 1.94 -15.27 1.34
N GLY A 116 3.04 -15.29 0.59
CA GLY A 116 4.39 -15.14 1.15
C GLY A 116 4.72 -16.27 2.14
N PRO A 117 5.08 -15.96 3.41
CA PRO A 117 5.37 -16.97 4.43
C PRO A 117 4.10 -17.57 5.09
N PHE A 118 2.89 -17.07 4.76
CA PHE A 118 1.64 -17.49 5.40
C PHE A 118 0.76 -18.28 4.45
N ASN A 119 -0.07 -19.16 5.01
CA ASN A 119 -1.20 -19.74 4.30
C ASN A 119 -2.46 -18.95 4.64
N LYS A 120 -3.12 -18.40 3.62
CA LYS A 120 -4.41 -17.72 3.74
C LYS A 120 -5.52 -18.74 3.57
N ILE A 121 -6.35 -18.87 4.61
CA ILE A 121 -7.54 -19.71 4.62
C ILE A 121 -8.73 -18.78 4.50
N SER A 122 -9.58 -18.99 3.50
CA SER A 122 -10.76 -18.15 3.30
C SER A 122 -12.03 -18.97 3.39
N LEU A 123 -13.07 -18.38 3.98
CA LEU A 123 -14.36 -18.98 4.22
C LEU A 123 -15.44 -18.04 3.70
N SER A 124 -16.26 -18.51 2.77
CA SER A 124 -17.44 -17.80 2.29
C SER A 124 -18.67 -18.28 3.03
N VAL A 125 -19.46 -17.35 3.56
CA VAL A 125 -20.67 -17.62 4.34
C VAL A 125 -21.83 -16.82 3.79
N LYS A 126 -22.98 -17.47 3.65
CA LYS A 126 -24.26 -16.83 3.34
C LYS A 126 -25.17 -16.99 4.54
N LEU A 127 -25.75 -15.88 4.99
CA LEU A 127 -26.60 -15.84 6.15
C LEU A 127 -27.73 -14.83 5.97
N ALA A 128 -28.76 -14.94 6.81
CA ALA A 128 -29.84 -13.97 6.89
C ALA A 128 -29.92 -13.41 8.32
N MET A 129 -29.95 -12.08 8.44
CA MET A 129 -30.07 -11.40 9.75
C MET A 129 -30.64 -9.99 9.59
N ASP A 130 -31.00 -9.35 10.70
CA ASP A 130 -31.36 -7.94 10.70
C ASP A 130 -30.11 -7.03 10.71
N ILE A 131 -30.31 -5.73 10.50
CA ILE A 131 -29.22 -4.75 10.47
C ILE A 131 -28.51 -4.59 11.82
N VAL A 132 -29.21 -4.84 12.94
CA VAL A 132 -28.67 -4.67 14.29
C VAL A 132 -27.71 -5.81 14.61
N SER A 133 -28.11 -7.04 14.30
CA SER A 133 -27.30 -8.25 14.35
C SER A 133 -26.11 -8.17 13.39
N LEU A 134 -26.29 -7.67 12.16
CA LEU A 134 -25.16 -7.52 11.24
C LEU A 134 -24.06 -6.61 11.80
N ARG A 135 -24.45 -5.47 12.38
CA ARG A 135 -23.48 -4.57 13.03
C ARG A 135 -22.73 -5.24 14.16
N LYS A 136 -23.43 -5.99 15.02
CA LYS A 136 -22.80 -6.74 16.12
C LYS A 136 -21.85 -7.80 15.59
N LEU A 137 -22.24 -8.57 14.57
CA LEU A 137 -21.41 -9.60 13.96
C LEU A 137 -20.11 -9.00 13.40
N LEU A 138 -20.20 -7.88 12.68
CA LEU A 138 -19.02 -7.22 12.12
C LEU A 138 -18.09 -6.68 13.22
N TYR A 139 -18.66 -6.17 14.32
CA TYR A 139 -17.88 -5.75 15.47
C TYR A 139 -17.15 -6.93 16.11
N GLU A 140 -17.84 -8.03 16.39
CA GLU A 140 -17.23 -9.23 16.97
C GLU A 140 -16.12 -9.79 16.07
N ILE A 141 -16.33 -9.83 14.75
CA ILE A 141 -15.30 -10.31 13.80
C ILE A 141 -14.03 -9.44 13.87
N ASP A 142 -14.17 -8.13 14.03
CA ASP A 142 -13.04 -7.19 14.13
C ASP A 142 -12.32 -7.27 15.48
N THR A 143 -13.04 -7.61 16.56
CA THR A 143 -12.48 -7.72 17.91
C THR A 143 -12.04 -9.15 18.30
N THR A 144 -12.38 -10.16 17.49
CA THR A 144 -12.05 -11.56 17.77
C THR A 144 -10.56 -11.82 17.61
N THR A 145 -10.03 -12.65 18.51
CA THR A 145 -8.72 -13.31 18.35
C THR A 145 -8.97 -14.81 18.14
N PRO A 146 -8.40 -15.46 17.11
CA PRO A 146 -7.36 -14.99 16.17
C PRO A 146 -7.86 -13.95 15.14
N LEU A 147 -6.96 -13.20 14.51
CA LEU A 147 -7.29 -12.15 13.53
C LEU A 147 -8.06 -12.72 12.33
N LEU A 148 -9.23 -12.12 12.08
CA LEU A 148 -10.09 -12.41 10.95
C LEU A 148 -10.19 -11.19 10.04
N PHE A 149 -9.96 -11.39 8.75
CA PHE A 149 -10.04 -10.32 7.75
C PHE A 149 -11.29 -10.49 6.90
N LEU A 150 -12.15 -9.47 6.88
CA LEU A 150 -13.28 -9.43 5.97
C LEU A 150 -12.79 -9.02 4.57
N THR A 151 -12.94 -9.90 3.60
CA THR A 151 -12.46 -9.70 2.21
C THR A 151 -13.56 -9.29 1.25
N ASP A 152 -14.78 -9.78 1.47
CA ASP A 152 -15.96 -9.45 0.68
C ASP A 152 -17.17 -9.38 1.60
N LEU A 153 -18.04 -8.40 1.39
CA LEU A 153 -19.31 -8.23 2.05
C LEU A 153 -20.35 -7.74 1.05
N THR A 154 -21.33 -8.60 0.77
CA THR A 154 -22.47 -8.27 -0.07
C THR A 154 -23.74 -8.35 0.78
N ILE A 155 -24.50 -7.25 0.82
CA ILE A 155 -25.77 -7.16 1.55
C ILE A 155 -26.89 -6.97 0.55
N LYS A 156 -27.94 -7.79 0.64
CA LYS A 156 -29.13 -7.73 -0.19
C LYS A 156 -30.37 -7.64 0.68
N GLN A 157 -31.26 -6.71 0.35
CA GLN A 157 -32.56 -6.61 1.00
C GLN A 157 -33.58 -7.47 0.26
N ARG A 158 -34.16 -8.46 0.93
CA ARG A 158 -35.26 -9.25 0.35
C ARG A 158 -36.57 -8.48 0.55
N HIS A 159 -37.01 -7.74 -0.48
CA HIS A 159 -38.34 -7.13 -0.48
C HIS A 159 -39.41 -8.22 -0.74
N LYS A 160 -40.10 -8.70 0.30
CA LYS A 160 -41.35 -9.45 0.08
C LYS A 160 -42.43 -8.47 -0.35
N ARG A 161 -43.04 -8.69 -1.53
CA ARG A 161 -44.11 -7.86 -2.12
C ARG A 161 -45.46 -7.88 -1.36
N SER A 162 -45.53 -8.35 -0.12
CA SER A 162 -46.81 -8.58 0.57
C SER A 162 -47.03 -7.70 1.80
N SER A 163 -47.92 -6.72 1.62
CA SER A 163 -48.94 -6.16 2.51
C SER A 163 -48.71 -6.09 4.03
N LYS A 164 -48.76 -4.85 4.54
CA LYS A 164 -49.31 -4.41 5.85
C LYS A 164 -48.68 -4.88 7.17
N SER A 165 -47.62 -5.66 7.19
CA SER A 165 -46.87 -5.89 8.43
C SER A 165 -45.55 -5.14 8.39
N ARG A 166 -45.22 -4.45 9.49
CA ARG A 166 -43.88 -3.93 9.84
C ARG A 166 -42.95 -5.12 10.10
N GLN A 167 -42.88 -6.05 9.16
CA GLN A 167 -42.11 -7.27 9.21
C GLN A 167 -40.65 -6.87 9.00
N GLN A 168 -39.87 -7.12 10.05
CA GLN A 168 -38.44 -6.83 10.14
C GLN A 168 -37.75 -7.18 8.82
N THR A 169 -37.17 -6.16 8.18
CA THR A 169 -36.38 -6.30 6.97
C THR A 169 -35.21 -7.23 7.26
N ARG A 170 -35.35 -8.51 6.91
CA ARG A 170 -34.23 -9.45 6.94
C ARG A 170 -33.33 -9.18 5.74
N LEU A 171 -32.04 -9.01 6.03
CA LEU A 171 -30.98 -8.83 5.07
C LEU A 171 -30.37 -10.20 4.77
N GLU A 172 -30.20 -10.49 3.49
CA GLU A 172 -29.30 -11.55 3.05
C GLU A 172 -27.90 -10.99 2.96
N VAL A 173 -26.98 -11.63 3.68
CA VAL A 173 -25.59 -11.21 3.75
C VAL A 173 -24.74 -12.36 3.23
N SER A 174 -23.89 -12.06 2.26
CA SER A 174 -22.79 -12.93 1.85
C SER A 174 -21.49 -12.29 2.30
N LEU A 175 -20.72 -12.99 3.12
CA LEU A 175 -19.46 -12.49 3.66
C LEU A 175 -18.34 -13.50 3.37
N THR A 176 -17.15 -13.01 3.08
CA THR A 176 -15.95 -13.84 2.93
C THR A 176 -14.92 -13.40 3.94
N VAL A 177 -14.55 -14.30 4.84
CA VAL A 177 -13.59 -14.05 5.92
C VAL A 177 -12.31 -14.84 5.66
N ALA A 178 -11.16 -14.20 5.83
CA ALA A 178 -9.86 -14.82 5.70
C ALA A 178 -9.13 -14.86 7.05
N GLY A 179 -8.61 -16.02 7.41
CA GLY A 179 -7.66 -16.21 8.50
C GLY A 179 -6.28 -16.53 7.94
N PHE A 180 -5.25 -16.22 8.71
CA PHE A 180 -3.86 -16.54 8.37
C PHE A 180 -3.31 -17.58 9.34
N MET A 181 -2.49 -18.49 8.81
CA MET A 181 -1.68 -19.40 9.60
C MET A 181 -0.21 -19.30 9.18
N GLU A 182 0.69 -19.46 10.14
CA GLU A 182 2.11 -19.64 9.87
C GLU A 182 2.34 -21.00 9.21
N ARG A 183 3.43 -21.10 8.45
CA ARG A 183 3.79 -22.29 7.68
C ARG A 183 4.73 -23.20 8.47
#